data_AF-A0A955G1N9-F1
#
_entry.id   AF-A0A955G1N9-F1
#
_cell.length_a   1.000
_cell.length_b   1.000
_cell.length_c   1.000
_cell.angle_alpha   90.00
_cell.angle_beta   90.00
_cell.angle_gamma   90.00
#
_symmetry.space_group_name_H-M   'P 1'
#
loop_
_entity.id
_entity.type
_entity.pdbx_description
1 polymer ?
#
loop_
_entity_poly.entity_id
_entity_poly.type
_entity_poly.pdbx_seq_one_letter_code
_entity_poly.pdbx_strand_id
1 'polypeptide(L)'
;MHVLKKIILGVCVVLFGPAMALLGMSIAFNQTIGQPTFVKQVLREAQLYSTLSELAIDHLQLDANNQQTGLITQAMQETITPDVVQNNLEQILDDVYAWLDQDTPTLEISVNIQPIRDSFVANLRPKLSTELASLPECTYANPPTSSDPLSANCLPPGTDVNAVAEQAIQQIINSGEILQQNEISSQDLDATFAENNTSTSREAEASAQEPEPISGPALEQGATLYRLAKNSLPYLAGIAIITGIGVFFLSKTRLRGLRKISGLLLANGILLVILAVGTQALATTLVPEAAQVNGLSDSAELTARIIVTAYAVLLRNFAVVLSVVGLAGVIASSIAISKLEPKQPKAEAVHKQLKQDHLPNVTNQPNKIP
;
A
#
# COMPACT_ATOMS: atom_id res chain seq x y z
N MET A 1 43.17 24.61 -4.23
CA MET A 1 41.88 24.37 -4.92
C MET A 1 41.71 22.96 -5.50
N HIS A 2 42.75 22.26 -5.97
CA HIS A 2 42.60 20.91 -6.56
C HIS A 2 42.08 19.83 -5.60
N VAL A 3 42.52 19.85 -4.34
CA VAL A 3 42.07 18.88 -3.32
C VAL A 3 40.58 19.05 -3.03
N LEU A 4 40.14 20.30 -2.79
CA LEU A 4 38.74 20.63 -2.55
C LEU A 4 37.81 20.13 -3.67
N LYS A 5 38.17 20.37 -4.95
CA LYS A 5 37.39 19.86 -6.09
C LYS A 5 37.24 18.34 -6.10
N LYS A 6 38.29 17.59 -5.73
CA LYS A 6 38.24 16.13 -5.65
C LYS A 6 37.34 15.66 -4.50
N ILE A 7 37.39 16.33 -3.36
CA ILE A 7 36.52 16.03 -2.20
C ILE A 7 35.06 16.26 -2.58
N ILE A 8 34.72 17.43 -3.13
CA ILE A 8 33.33 17.74 -3.53
C ILE A 8 32.84 16.74 -4.58
N LEU A 9 33.67 16.40 -5.58
CA LEU A 9 33.31 15.40 -6.59
C LEU A 9 33.05 14.02 -5.96
N GLY A 10 33.84 13.62 -4.96
CA GLY A 10 33.63 12.38 -4.21
C GLY A 10 32.28 12.38 -3.50
N VAL A 11 31.96 13.46 -2.78
CA VAL A 11 30.66 13.62 -2.09
C VAL A 11 29.49 13.59 -3.08
N CYS A 12 29.57 14.31 -4.21
CA CYS A 12 28.51 14.29 -5.22
C CYS A 12 28.29 12.88 -5.81
N VAL A 13 29.35 12.11 -6.05
CA VAL A 13 29.24 10.73 -6.55
C VAL A 13 28.59 9.81 -5.51
N VAL A 14 28.99 9.93 -4.23
CA VAL A 14 28.44 9.12 -3.14
C VAL A 14 26.96 9.43 -2.89
N LEU A 15 26.55 10.68 -3.01
CA LEU A 15 25.15 11.09 -2.80
C LEU A 15 24.25 10.80 -4.01
N PHE A 16 24.76 10.92 -5.25
CA PHE A 16 23.96 10.76 -6.46
C PHE A 16 23.33 9.36 -6.57
N GLY A 17 24.06 8.31 -6.21
CA GLY A 17 23.58 6.94 -6.34
C GLY A 17 22.36 6.64 -5.45
N PRO A 18 22.49 6.76 -4.12
CA PRO A 18 21.38 6.60 -3.19
C PRO A 18 20.21 7.53 -3.49
N ALA A 19 20.47 8.80 -3.87
CA ALA A 19 19.40 9.73 -4.25
C ALA A 19 18.58 9.23 -5.44
N MET A 20 19.22 8.68 -6.48
CA MET A 20 18.52 8.09 -7.63
C MET A 20 17.76 6.81 -7.28
N ALA A 21 18.32 5.96 -6.42
CA ALA A 21 17.65 4.74 -5.97
C ALA A 21 16.41 5.06 -5.13
N LEU A 22 16.54 5.95 -4.15
CA LEU A 22 15.42 6.44 -3.33
C LEU A 22 14.38 7.15 -4.18
N LEU A 23 14.79 7.94 -5.19
CA LEU A 23 13.86 8.57 -6.12
C LEU A 23 12.98 7.54 -6.84
N GLY A 24 13.58 6.43 -7.30
CA GLY A 24 12.83 5.33 -7.91
C GLY A 24 11.83 4.68 -6.96
N MET A 25 12.23 4.45 -5.70
CA MET A 25 11.36 3.91 -4.65
C MET A 25 10.20 4.87 -4.34
N SER A 26 10.48 6.17 -4.18
CA SER A 26 9.45 7.19 -3.93
C SER A 26 8.46 7.32 -5.08
N ILE A 27 8.91 7.19 -6.34
CA ILE A 27 8.01 7.17 -7.51
C ILE A 27 7.11 5.93 -7.45
N ALA A 28 7.67 4.75 -7.21
CA ALA A 28 6.89 3.51 -7.13
C ALA A 28 5.87 3.57 -5.97
N PHE A 29 6.27 4.09 -4.82
CA PHE A 29 5.39 4.31 -3.66
C PHE A 29 4.25 5.28 -4.01
N ASN A 30 4.57 6.47 -4.55
CA ASN A 30 3.58 7.50 -4.89
C ASN A 30 2.62 7.10 -6.01
N GLN A 31 2.94 6.07 -6.79
CA GLN A 31 2.04 5.52 -7.82
C GLN A 31 1.23 4.31 -7.33
N THR A 32 1.55 3.76 -6.15
CA THR A 32 0.87 2.60 -5.56
C THR A 32 0.23 2.98 -4.24
N ILE A 33 0.91 2.71 -3.13
CA ILE A 33 0.42 2.92 -1.76
C ILE A 33 0.16 4.40 -1.47
N GLY A 34 0.81 5.33 -2.18
CA GLY A 34 0.57 6.76 -2.05
C GLY A 34 -0.72 7.27 -2.70
N GLN A 35 -1.50 6.41 -3.38
CA GLN A 35 -2.72 6.79 -4.09
C GLN A 35 -3.92 5.99 -3.56
N PRO A 36 -4.97 6.65 -3.03
CA PRO A 36 -6.18 5.95 -2.58
C PRO A 36 -6.84 5.18 -3.71
N THR A 37 -6.85 5.74 -4.93
CA THR A 37 -7.47 5.11 -6.11
C THR A 37 -6.83 3.77 -6.46
N PHE A 38 -5.51 3.65 -6.34
CA PHE A 38 -4.80 2.40 -6.56
C PHE A 38 -5.18 1.35 -5.50
N VAL A 39 -5.17 1.71 -4.22
CA VAL A 39 -5.54 0.78 -3.14
C VAL A 39 -6.99 0.32 -3.29
N LYS A 40 -7.93 1.23 -3.55
CA LYS A 40 -9.33 0.89 -3.84
C LYS A 40 -9.46 -0.07 -5.02
N GLN A 41 -8.73 0.15 -6.10
CA GLN A 41 -8.71 -0.77 -7.24
C GLN A 41 -8.20 -2.16 -6.84
N VAL A 42 -7.12 -2.22 -6.06
CA VAL A 42 -6.57 -3.50 -5.58
C VAL A 42 -7.59 -4.25 -4.70
N LEU A 43 -8.31 -3.55 -3.83
CA LEU A 43 -9.35 -4.18 -3.00
C LEU A 43 -10.49 -4.76 -3.85
N ARG A 44 -10.86 -4.08 -4.95
CA ARG A 44 -11.87 -4.58 -5.90
C ARG A 44 -11.37 -5.83 -6.62
N GLU A 45 -10.13 -5.80 -7.12
CA GLU A 45 -9.50 -6.93 -7.80
C GLU A 45 -9.29 -8.14 -6.87
N ALA A 46 -9.00 -7.89 -5.59
CA ALA A 46 -8.88 -8.92 -4.56
C ALA A 46 -10.23 -9.48 -4.07
N GLN A 47 -11.35 -8.95 -4.55
CA GLN A 47 -12.70 -9.31 -4.10
C GLN A 47 -12.88 -9.18 -2.57
N LEU A 48 -12.15 -8.26 -1.93
CA LEU A 48 -12.21 -8.12 -0.47
C LEU A 48 -13.62 -7.70 -0.02
N TYR A 49 -14.33 -6.91 -0.81
CA TYR A 49 -15.68 -6.43 -0.47
C TYR A 49 -16.72 -7.56 -0.37
N SER A 50 -16.63 -8.59 -1.22
CA SER A 50 -17.50 -9.76 -1.11
C SER A 50 -17.17 -10.58 0.12
N THR A 51 -15.88 -10.85 0.37
CA THR A 51 -15.46 -11.59 1.58
C THR A 51 -15.86 -10.87 2.86
N LEU A 52 -15.71 -9.54 2.89
CA LEU A 52 -16.14 -8.72 4.03
C LEU A 52 -17.66 -8.71 4.20
N SER A 53 -18.43 -8.70 3.11
CA SER A 53 -19.89 -8.79 3.20
C SER A 53 -20.35 -10.14 3.79
N GLU A 54 -19.75 -11.25 3.36
CA GLU A 54 -20.01 -12.58 3.90
C GLU A 54 -19.62 -12.66 5.38
N LEU A 55 -18.43 -12.17 5.73
CA LEU A 55 -17.95 -12.15 7.12
C LEU A 55 -18.83 -11.30 8.03
N ALA A 56 -19.30 -10.13 7.56
CA ALA A 56 -20.19 -9.26 8.30
C ALA A 56 -21.53 -9.97 8.58
N ILE A 57 -22.07 -10.66 7.57
CA ILE A 57 -23.30 -11.46 7.70
C ILE A 57 -23.10 -12.62 8.68
N ASP A 58 -21.95 -13.28 8.67
CA ASP A 58 -21.64 -14.38 9.59
C ASP A 58 -21.46 -13.89 11.03
N HIS A 59 -20.80 -12.75 11.25
CA HIS A 59 -20.64 -12.17 12.59
C HIS A 59 -21.96 -11.71 13.19
N LEU A 60 -22.88 -11.20 12.36
CA LEU A 60 -24.22 -10.80 12.81
C LEU A 60 -25.11 -12.00 13.17
N GLN A 61 -24.74 -13.24 12.82
CA GLN A 61 -25.50 -14.45 13.13
C GLN A 61 -25.17 -15.08 14.49
N LEU A 62 -24.15 -14.61 15.22
CA LEU A 62 -23.50 -15.37 16.29
C LEU A 62 -24.27 -15.51 17.63
N ASP A 63 -25.41 -14.85 17.83
CA ASP A 63 -26.22 -15.02 19.07
C ASP A 63 -27.57 -15.72 18.88
N ALA A 64 -27.86 -16.19 17.67
CA ALA A 64 -29.21 -16.55 17.32
C ALA A 64 -29.47 -18.07 17.39
N ASN A 65 -29.56 -18.59 18.62
CA ASN A 65 -30.11 -19.93 18.92
C ASN A 65 -31.62 -20.08 18.59
N ASN A 66 -32.23 -19.11 17.89
CA ASN A 66 -33.66 -19.09 17.55
C ASN A 66 -33.89 -19.31 16.04
N GLN A 67 -34.95 -20.06 15.70
CA GLN A 67 -35.37 -20.36 14.31
C GLN A 67 -35.66 -19.11 13.43
N GLN A 68 -35.75 -17.93 14.04
CA GLN A 68 -35.97 -16.64 13.36
C GLN A 68 -34.74 -16.14 12.58
N THR A 69 -33.59 -16.79 12.73
CA THR A 69 -32.35 -16.51 12.00
C THR A 69 -32.57 -16.44 10.50
N GLY A 70 -33.39 -17.32 9.92
CA GLY A 70 -33.55 -17.39 8.47
C GLY A 70 -34.02 -16.07 7.82
N LEU A 71 -35.05 -15.43 8.39
CA LEU A 71 -35.60 -14.20 7.80
C LEU A 71 -34.68 -13.00 8.01
N ILE A 72 -34.08 -12.88 9.19
CA ILE A 72 -33.13 -11.82 9.51
C ILE A 72 -31.88 -11.95 8.63
N THR A 73 -31.34 -13.16 8.50
CA THR A 73 -30.19 -13.43 7.63
C THR A 73 -30.50 -13.11 6.17
N GLN A 74 -31.68 -13.47 5.66
CA GLN A 74 -32.07 -13.11 4.30
C GLN A 74 -32.19 -11.59 4.10
N ALA A 75 -32.80 -10.88 5.04
CA ALA A 75 -32.88 -9.42 4.98
C ALA A 75 -31.47 -8.78 5.05
N MET A 76 -30.59 -9.31 5.90
CA MET A 76 -29.19 -8.86 5.98
C MET A 76 -28.41 -9.14 4.70
N GLN A 77 -28.58 -10.31 4.07
CA GLN A 77 -27.96 -10.65 2.78
C GLN A 77 -28.40 -9.69 1.66
N GLU A 78 -29.66 -9.26 1.67
CA GLU A 78 -30.19 -8.28 0.71
C GLU A 78 -29.72 -6.85 1.00
N THR A 79 -29.34 -6.56 2.25
CA THR A 79 -28.91 -5.22 2.68
C THR A 79 -27.40 -5.02 2.63
N ILE A 80 -26.62 -5.96 3.19
CA ILE A 80 -25.16 -5.93 3.24
C ILE A 80 -24.63 -6.54 1.94
N THR A 81 -24.82 -5.79 0.86
CA THR A 81 -24.29 -6.17 -0.45
C THR A 81 -22.81 -5.78 -0.57
N PRO A 82 -22.03 -6.41 -1.48
CA PRO A 82 -20.65 -6.01 -1.74
C PRO A 82 -20.53 -4.52 -2.09
N ASP A 83 -21.51 -3.93 -2.79
CA ASP A 83 -21.51 -2.51 -3.14
C ASP A 83 -21.65 -1.61 -1.90
N VAL A 84 -22.48 -1.99 -0.93
CA VAL A 84 -22.63 -1.26 0.34
C VAL A 84 -21.33 -1.32 1.14
N VAL A 85 -20.74 -2.51 1.27
CA VAL A 85 -19.44 -2.67 1.93
C VAL A 85 -18.35 -1.89 1.20
N GLN A 86 -18.36 -1.90 -0.13
CA GLN A 86 -17.43 -1.15 -0.95
C GLN A 86 -17.53 0.36 -0.70
N ASN A 87 -18.72 0.94 -0.77
CA ASN A 87 -18.89 2.38 -0.59
C ASN A 87 -18.41 2.83 0.80
N ASN A 88 -18.75 2.08 1.85
CA ASN A 88 -18.33 2.40 3.21
C ASN A 88 -16.82 2.24 3.40
N LEU A 89 -16.23 1.14 2.94
CA LEU A 89 -14.79 0.92 3.08
C LEU A 89 -13.98 1.91 2.23
N GLU A 90 -14.47 2.28 1.05
CA GLU A 90 -13.85 3.30 0.23
C GLU A 90 -13.91 4.70 0.88
N GLN A 91 -14.98 5.01 1.62
CA GLN A 91 -15.06 6.23 2.43
C GLN A 91 -14.07 6.19 3.60
N ILE A 92 -13.99 5.08 4.34
CA ILE A 92 -13.00 4.90 5.41
C ILE A 92 -11.58 5.08 4.87
N LEU A 93 -11.29 4.52 3.68
CA LEU A 93 -9.99 4.73 3.04
C LEU A 93 -9.76 6.20 2.73
N ASP A 94 -10.74 6.92 2.18
CA ASP A 94 -10.59 8.35 1.91
C ASP A 94 -10.29 9.13 3.19
N ASP A 95 -10.98 8.83 4.30
CA ASP A 95 -10.74 9.45 5.60
C ASP A 95 -9.32 9.16 6.13
N VAL A 96 -8.86 7.90 5.99
CA VAL A 96 -7.48 7.51 6.32
C VAL A 96 -6.47 8.27 5.47
N TYR A 97 -6.68 8.38 4.16
CA TYR A 97 -5.78 9.11 3.27
C TYR A 97 -5.78 10.61 3.53
N ALA A 98 -6.93 11.21 3.85
CA ALA A 98 -7.04 12.60 4.27
C ALA A 98 -6.20 12.86 5.54
N TRP A 99 -6.27 11.95 6.53
CA TRP A 99 -5.44 12.03 7.73
C TRP A 99 -3.94 11.83 7.42
N LEU A 100 -3.60 10.83 6.60
CA LEU A 100 -2.22 10.59 6.16
C LEU A 100 -1.63 11.81 5.45
N ASP A 101 -2.44 12.52 4.65
CA ASP A 101 -2.07 13.72 3.90
C ASP A 101 -2.07 15.03 4.72
N GLN A 102 -2.49 14.97 6.00
CA GLN A 102 -2.67 16.14 6.89
C GLN A 102 -3.83 17.08 6.50
N ASP A 103 -4.78 16.61 5.70
CA ASP A 103 -6.01 17.35 5.44
C ASP A 103 -6.90 17.39 6.70
N THR A 104 -6.79 16.37 7.55
CA THR A 104 -7.37 16.31 8.90
C THR A 104 -6.29 16.11 9.97
N PRO A 105 -6.40 16.77 11.15
CA PRO A 105 -5.39 16.67 12.21
C PRO A 105 -5.42 15.32 12.95
N THR A 106 -6.59 14.67 12.97
CA THR A 106 -6.90 13.42 13.65
C THR A 106 -7.60 12.48 12.70
N LEU A 107 -7.43 11.17 12.92
CA LEU A 107 -8.15 10.16 12.14
C LEU A 107 -9.61 10.13 12.60
N GLU A 108 -10.49 10.72 11.80
CA GLU A 108 -11.93 10.73 12.02
C GLU A 108 -12.55 9.77 11.01
N ILE A 109 -12.95 8.59 11.47
CA ILE A 109 -13.68 7.61 10.66
C ILE A 109 -15.16 7.80 10.95
N SER A 110 -15.95 8.05 9.91
CA SER A 110 -17.40 8.24 10.00
C SER A 110 -18.08 7.34 8.98
N VAL A 111 -18.83 6.36 9.48
CA VAL A 111 -19.63 5.46 8.64
C VAL A 111 -21.10 5.72 8.90
N ASN A 112 -21.80 6.29 7.91
CA ASN A 112 -23.23 6.49 7.99
C ASN A 112 -23.96 5.16 7.78
N ILE A 113 -24.49 4.59 8.86
CA ILE A 113 -25.23 3.33 8.83
C ILE A 113 -26.73 3.50 8.64
N GLN A 114 -27.23 4.74 8.66
CA GLN A 114 -28.65 5.04 8.39
C GLN A 114 -29.17 4.37 7.11
N PRO A 115 -28.48 4.45 5.95
CA PRO A 115 -28.99 3.84 4.73
C PRO A 115 -29.03 2.30 4.81
N ILE A 116 -28.09 1.71 5.55
CA ILE A 116 -28.02 0.27 5.80
C ILE A 116 -29.21 -0.14 6.66
N ARG A 117 -29.46 0.58 7.76
CA ARG A 117 -30.62 0.34 8.63
C ARG A 117 -31.93 0.48 7.89
N ASP A 118 -32.10 1.55 7.12
CA ASP A 118 -33.34 1.81 6.38
C ASP A 118 -33.58 0.71 5.33
N SER A 119 -32.52 0.26 4.64
CA SER A 119 -32.57 -0.87 3.71
C SER A 119 -32.91 -2.19 4.41
N PHE A 120 -32.30 -2.46 5.57
CA PHE A 120 -32.61 -3.64 6.38
C PHE A 120 -34.08 -3.68 6.78
N VAL A 121 -34.62 -2.56 7.28
CA VAL A 121 -36.04 -2.43 7.62
C VAL A 121 -36.93 -2.64 6.40
N ALA A 122 -36.56 -2.05 5.26
CA ALA A 122 -37.32 -2.18 4.01
C ALA A 122 -37.36 -3.63 3.50
N ASN A 123 -36.27 -4.39 3.65
CA ASN A 123 -36.19 -5.79 3.23
C ASN A 123 -36.82 -6.75 4.25
N LEU A 124 -36.70 -6.47 5.54
CA LEU A 124 -37.24 -7.32 6.61
C LEU A 124 -38.77 -7.19 6.73
N ARG A 125 -39.32 -5.98 6.61
CA ARG A 125 -40.76 -5.72 6.79
C ARG A 125 -41.67 -6.63 5.96
N PRO A 126 -41.54 -6.73 4.62
CA PRO A 126 -42.43 -7.59 3.83
C PRO A 126 -42.26 -9.07 4.15
N LYS A 127 -41.04 -9.53 4.46
CA LYS A 127 -40.76 -10.91 4.84
C LYS A 127 -41.44 -11.26 6.16
N LEU A 128 -41.31 -10.39 7.16
CA LEU A 128 -41.92 -10.58 8.47
C LEU A 128 -43.45 -10.49 8.43
N SER A 129 -44.02 -9.51 7.71
CA SER A 129 -45.47 -9.43 7.53
C SER A 129 -46.04 -10.69 6.86
N THR A 130 -45.31 -11.27 5.90
CA THR A 130 -45.74 -12.51 5.23
C THR A 130 -45.71 -13.70 6.19
N GLU A 131 -44.65 -13.84 6.98
CA GLU A 131 -44.51 -14.91 7.98
C GLU A 131 -45.61 -14.79 9.05
N LEU A 132 -45.81 -13.59 9.61
CA LEU A 132 -46.84 -13.34 10.62
C LEU A 132 -48.26 -13.56 10.07
N ALA A 133 -48.53 -13.19 8.82
CA ALA A 133 -49.81 -13.45 8.17
C ALA A 133 -50.06 -14.95 7.91
N SER A 134 -49.01 -15.78 7.89
CA SER A 134 -49.13 -17.22 7.72
C SER A 134 -49.44 -17.96 9.04
N LEU A 135 -49.27 -17.29 10.19
CA LEU A 135 -49.55 -17.88 11.49
C LEU A 135 -51.06 -18.04 11.70
N PRO A 136 -51.51 -19.17 12.29
CA PRO A 136 -52.91 -19.38 12.61
C PRO A 136 -53.37 -18.42 13.71
N GLU A 137 -54.68 -18.14 13.76
CA GLU A 137 -55.24 -17.39 14.88
C GLU A 137 -55.09 -18.18 16.20
N CYS A 138 -54.70 -17.50 17.27
CA CYS A 138 -54.59 -18.08 18.60
C CYS A 138 -55.98 -18.49 19.10
N THR A 139 -56.09 -19.73 19.57
CA THR A 139 -57.32 -20.22 20.23
C THR A 139 -57.13 -20.22 21.75
N TYR A 140 -58.22 -20.25 22.51
CA TYR A 140 -58.14 -20.37 23.97
C TYR A 140 -57.40 -21.62 24.45
N ALA A 141 -57.32 -22.66 23.62
CA ALA A 141 -56.58 -23.88 23.93
C ALA A 141 -55.05 -23.72 23.78
N ASN A 142 -54.61 -22.77 22.93
CA ASN A 142 -53.20 -22.52 22.60
C ASN A 142 -52.91 -21.01 22.67
N PRO A 143 -52.73 -20.44 23.88
CA PRO A 143 -52.30 -19.05 24.01
C PRO A 143 -50.86 -18.86 23.48
N PRO A 144 -50.46 -17.63 23.12
CA PRO A 144 -49.10 -17.36 22.69
C PRO A 144 -48.09 -17.73 23.79
N THR A 145 -47.03 -18.44 23.41
CA THR A 145 -45.98 -18.93 24.30
C THR A 145 -44.93 -17.88 24.67
N SER A 146 -44.90 -16.78 23.93
CA SER A 146 -43.94 -15.67 24.10
C SER A 146 -44.64 -14.34 23.85
N SER A 147 -44.20 -13.30 24.56
CA SER A 147 -44.60 -11.91 24.29
C SER A 147 -43.85 -11.30 23.11
N ASP A 148 -42.77 -11.95 22.66
CA ASP A 148 -42.04 -11.53 21.48
C ASP A 148 -42.79 -11.99 20.21
N PRO A 149 -43.20 -11.05 19.34
CA PRO A 149 -43.96 -11.34 18.13
C PRO A 149 -43.20 -12.24 17.16
N LEU A 150 -41.87 -12.24 17.20
CA LEU A 150 -41.05 -13.08 16.32
C LEU A 150 -41.14 -14.56 16.73
N SER A 151 -41.37 -14.86 18.02
CA SER A 151 -41.40 -16.23 18.59
C SER A 151 -42.82 -16.75 18.83
N ALA A 152 -43.82 -16.00 18.38
CA ALA A 152 -45.22 -16.39 18.52
C ALA A 152 -45.58 -17.52 17.53
N ASN A 153 -46.25 -18.56 18.03
CA ASN A 153 -46.74 -19.68 17.20
C ASN A 153 -48.14 -19.41 16.59
N CYS A 154 -48.77 -18.30 16.96
CA CYS A 154 -50.11 -17.91 16.54
C CYS A 154 -50.30 -16.39 16.70
N LEU A 155 -51.28 -15.82 15.99
CA LEU A 155 -51.66 -14.41 16.11
C LEU A 155 -53.00 -14.24 16.85
N PRO A 156 -53.15 -13.32 17.82
CA PRO A 156 -54.45 -13.04 18.41
C PRO A 156 -55.48 -12.59 17.36
N PRO A 157 -56.77 -12.93 17.53
CA PRO A 157 -57.80 -12.56 16.58
C PRO A 157 -57.97 -11.03 16.50
N GLY A 158 -58.04 -10.49 15.28
CA GLY A 158 -58.19 -9.05 15.02
C GLY A 158 -56.90 -8.23 15.12
N THR A 159 -55.74 -8.87 15.27
CA THR A 159 -54.44 -8.20 15.27
C THR A 159 -54.06 -7.69 13.88
N ASP A 160 -53.61 -6.42 13.79
CA ASP A 160 -53.01 -5.87 12.57
C ASP A 160 -51.58 -6.39 12.40
N VAL A 161 -51.40 -7.27 11.42
CA VAL A 161 -50.11 -7.90 11.08
C VAL A 161 -49.02 -6.84 10.84
N ASN A 162 -49.34 -5.72 10.19
CA ASN A 162 -48.35 -4.69 9.88
C ASN A 162 -47.90 -3.93 11.13
N ALA A 163 -48.83 -3.69 12.06
CA ALA A 163 -48.49 -3.05 13.34
C ALA A 163 -47.58 -3.94 14.19
N VAL A 164 -47.85 -5.25 14.21
CA VAL A 164 -47.00 -6.22 14.93
C VAL A 164 -45.64 -6.38 14.26
N ALA A 165 -45.58 -6.46 12.93
CA ALA A 165 -44.32 -6.49 12.19
C ALA A 165 -43.48 -5.24 12.48
N GLU A 166 -44.09 -4.04 12.48
CA GLU A 166 -43.38 -2.80 12.80
C GLU A 166 -42.87 -2.80 14.25
N GLN A 167 -43.68 -3.25 15.21
CA GLN A 167 -43.23 -3.38 16.61
C GLN A 167 -42.04 -4.32 16.75
N ALA A 168 -42.06 -5.47 16.07
CA ALA A 168 -40.98 -6.43 16.07
C ALA A 168 -39.70 -5.85 15.45
N ILE A 169 -39.82 -5.12 14.34
CA ILE A 169 -38.69 -4.44 13.69
C ILE A 169 -38.08 -3.40 14.64
N GLN A 170 -38.90 -2.58 15.31
CA GLN A 170 -38.42 -1.60 16.27
C GLN A 170 -37.73 -2.29 17.46
N GLN A 171 -38.22 -3.45 17.91
CA GLN A 171 -37.53 -4.24 18.93
C GLN A 171 -36.16 -4.74 18.44
N ILE A 172 -36.05 -5.22 17.20
CA ILE A 172 -34.76 -5.64 16.61
C ILE A 172 -33.79 -4.47 16.55
N ILE A 173 -34.21 -3.30 16.02
CA ILE A 173 -33.37 -2.10 15.94
C ILE A 173 -32.92 -1.65 17.34
N ASN A 174 -33.84 -1.64 18.31
CA ASN A 174 -33.54 -1.21 19.67
C ASN A 174 -32.76 -2.27 20.47
N SER A 175 -32.75 -3.53 20.06
CA SER A 175 -31.91 -4.56 20.69
C SER A 175 -30.48 -4.56 20.17
N GLY A 176 -30.26 -4.12 18.92
CA GLY A 176 -28.93 -4.04 18.33
C GLY A 176 -28.29 -2.69 18.62
N GLU A 177 -27.28 -2.67 19.50
CA GLU A 177 -26.54 -1.44 19.86
C GLU A 177 -26.05 -0.69 18.60
N ILE A 178 -25.53 -1.43 17.62
CA ILE A 178 -25.05 -0.89 16.34
C ILE A 178 -26.19 -0.24 15.54
N LEU A 179 -27.40 -0.81 15.52
CA LEU A 179 -28.50 -0.31 14.69
C LEU A 179 -29.19 0.93 15.28
N GLN A 180 -28.99 1.22 16.57
CA GLN A 180 -29.55 2.43 17.19
C GLN A 180 -28.83 3.69 16.73
N GLN A 181 -27.53 3.57 16.44
CA GLN A 181 -26.73 4.70 15.99
C GLN A 181 -27.06 5.02 14.52
N ASN A 182 -26.94 6.29 14.13
CA ASN A 182 -27.05 6.68 12.73
C ASN A 182 -25.68 6.67 12.04
N GLU A 183 -24.63 6.78 12.83
CA GLU A 183 -23.25 6.91 12.41
C GLU A 183 -22.39 6.13 13.40
N ILE A 184 -21.47 5.32 12.88
CA ILE A 184 -20.41 4.71 13.68
C ILE A 184 -19.20 5.63 13.58
N SER A 185 -18.81 6.21 14.71
CA SER A 185 -17.64 7.07 14.81
C SER A 185 -16.39 6.26 15.17
N SER A 186 -15.21 6.86 15.03
CA SER A 186 -13.96 6.27 15.53
C SER A 186 -14.03 5.96 17.02
N GLN A 187 -14.74 6.76 17.83
CA GLN A 187 -14.87 6.53 19.27
C GLN A 187 -15.63 5.24 19.59
N ASP A 188 -16.65 4.91 18.80
CA ASP A 188 -17.41 3.68 18.94
C ASP A 188 -16.56 2.45 18.57
N LEU A 189 -15.68 2.60 17.58
CA LEU A 189 -14.71 1.57 17.19
C LEU A 189 -13.68 1.35 18.30
N ASP A 190 -13.11 2.42 18.87
CA ASP A 190 -12.14 2.36 19.98
C ASP A 190 -12.72 1.56 21.16
N ALA A 191 -13.97 1.84 21.55
CA ALA A 191 -14.66 1.14 22.62
C ALA A 191 -14.81 -0.37 22.33
N THR A 192 -15.22 -0.71 21.10
CA THR A 192 -15.41 -2.10 20.67
C THR A 192 -14.09 -2.90 20.67
N PHE A 193 -12.99 -2.29 20.20
CA PHE A 193 -11.68 -2.93 20.21
C PHE A 193 -11.09 -3.05 21.62
N ALA A 194 -11.36 -2.08 22.50
CA ALA A 194 -10.93 -2.15 23.89
C ALA A 194 -11.61 -3.32 24.64
N GLU A 195 -12.93 -3.49 24.45
CA GLU A 195 -13.71 -4.53 25.13
C GLU A 195 -13.23 -5.94 24.77
N ASN A 196 -13.02 -6.23 23.48
CA ASN A 196 -12.56 -7.53 23.00
C ASN A 196 -11.18 -7.95 23.54
N ASN A 197 -10.32 -7.00 23.91
CA ASN A 197 -8.99 -7.31 24.46
C ASN A 197 -9.03 -7.59 25.97
N THR A 198 -10.03 -7.09 26.70
CA THR A 198 -10.11 -7.25 28.16
C THR A 198 -10.62 -8.63 28.60
N SER A 199 -11.39 -9.33 27.76
CA SER A 199 -11.95 -10.65 28.05
C SER A 199 -10.90 -11.77 28.17
N THR A 200 -9.65 -11.52 27.75
CA THR A 200 -8.54 -12.49 27.86
C THR A 200 -7.58 -12.21 29.03
N SER A 201 -7.75 -11.12 29.80
CA SER A 201 -6.81 -10.75 30.88
C SER A 201 -7.54 -10.32 32.16
N ARG A 202 -8.17 -11.28 32.83
CA ARG A 202 -8.90 -11.10 34.09
C ARG A 202 -8.02 -10.87 35.35
N GLU A 203 -6.75 -10.50 35.19
CA GLU A 203 -5.79 -10.31 36.30
C GLU A 203 -5.15 -8.91 36.37
N ALA A 204 -5.60 -7.94 35.58
CA ALA A 204 -5.06 -6.57 35.60
C ALA A 204 -6.04 -5.53 36.21
N GLU A 205 -6.70 -5.86 37.33
CA GLU A 205 -7.44 -4.89 38.14
C GLU A 205 -6.46 -4.04 38.99
N ALA A 206 -6.00 -2.89 38.49
CA ALA A 206 -5.51 -1.80 39.37
C ALA A 206 -5.15 -0.49 38.66
N SER A 207 -5.01 -0.45 37.32
CA SER A 207 -4.54 0.76 36.65
C SER A 207 -5.65 1.32 35.77
N ALA A 208 -6.33 2.36 36.29
CA ALA A 208 -7.27 3.20 35.55
C ALA A 208 -6.51 4.05 34.53
N GLN A 209 -5.95 3.39 33.51
CA GLN A 209 -5.28 4.06 32.41
C GLN A 209 -6.35 4.29 31.33
N GLU A 210 -6.57 5.56 30.97
CA GLU A 210 -7.50 5.95 29.92
C GLU A 210 -7.19 5.15 28.64
N PRO A 211 -8.22 4.68 27.92
CA PRO A 211 -8.02 3.90 26.69
C PRO A 211 -7.15 4.71 25.72
N GLU A 212 -6.04 4.11 25.27
CA GLU A 212 -5.23 4.75 24.24
C GLU A 212 -6.06 4.85 22.95
N PRO A 213 -6.09 6.03 22.30
CA PRO A 213 -6.86 6.22 21.07
C PRO A 213 -6.37 5.25 19.98
N ILE A 214 -7.26 4.82 19.07
CA ILE A 214 -6.91 3.94 17.94
C ILE A 214 -5.69 4.46 17.17
N SER A 215 -5.44 5.77 17.15
CA SER A 215 -4.18 6.39 16.70
C SER A 215 -3.00 6.10 17.64
N GLY A 216 -2.75 4.83 17.95
CA GLY A 216 -1.61 4.41 18.75
C GLY A 216 -0.29 4.85 18.12
N PRO A 217 0.80 4.82 18.89
CA PRO A 217 2.11 5.31 18.44
C PRO A 217 2.61 4.64 17.15
N ALA A 218 2.18 3.42 16.86
CA ALA A 218 2.49 2.71 15.62
C ALA A 218 1.83 3.34 14.38
N LEU A 219 0.57 3.74 14.47
CA LEU A 219 -0.15 4.38 13.36
C LEU A 219 0.37 5.80 13.11
N GLU A 220 0.66 6.55 14.17
CA GLU A 220 1.30 7.88 14.06
C GLU A 220 2.70 7.80 13.42
N GLN A 221 3.49 6.78 13.76
CA GLN A 221 4.76 6.51 13.09
C GLN A 221 4.55 6.15 11.61
N GLY A 222 3.54 5.33 11.31
CA GLY A 222 3.14 4.99 9.94
C GLY A 222 2.78 6.22 9.12
N ALA A 223 1.95 7.12 9.68
CA ALA A 223 1.57 8.38 9.05
C ALA A 223 2.78 9.29 8.80
N THR A 224 3.68 9.39 9.78
CA THR A 224 4.92 10.16 9.64
C THR A 224 5.81 9.61 8.52
N LEU A 225 5.96 8.28 8.44
CA LEU A 225 6.74 7.63 7.39
C LEU A 225 6.09 7.79 6.02
N TYR A 226 4.76 7.66 5.92
CA TYR A 226 4.00 7.89 4.71
C TYR A 226 4.21 9.33 4.21
N ARG A 227 4.08 10.34 5.09
CA ARG A 227 4.29 11.75 4.75
C ARG A 227 5.72 12.01 4.27
N LEU A 228 6.70 11.43 4.96
CA LEU A 228 8.10 11.52 4.57
C LEU A 228 8.30 10.91 3.18
N ALA A 229 7.78 9.71 2.92
CA ALA A 229 7.87 9.03 1.64
C ALA A 229 7.20 9.84 0.51
N LYS A 230 5.97 10.31 0.73
CA LYS A 230 5.19 11.09 -0.25
C LYS A 230 5.86 12.41 -0.61
N ASN A 231 6.29 13.16 0.40
CA ASN A 231 6.91 14.47 0.22
C ASN A 231 8.40 14.38 -0.15
N SER A 232 9.05 13.22 -0.05
CA SER A 232 10.47 13.06 -0.41
C SER A 232 10.77 13.29 -1.89
N LEU A 233 9.79 13.09 -2.78
CA LEU A 233 9.97 13.10 -4.22
C LEU A 233 10.67 14.37 -4.76
N PRO A 234 10.17 15.61 -4.50
CA PRO A 234 10.83 16.83 -4.96
C PRO A 234 12.23 17.02 -4.37
N TYR A 235 12.45 16.67 -3.10
CA TYR A 235 13.75 16.80 -2.45
C TYR A 235 14.78 15.84 -3.05
N LEU A 236 14.41 14.58 -3.25
CA LEU A 236 15.28 13.56 -3.86
C LEU A 236 15.59 13.91 -5.32
N ALA A 237 14.59 14.37 -6.08
CA ALA A 237 14.80 14.86 -7.44
C ALA A 237 15.78 16.05 -7.48
N GLY A 238 15.61 17.02 -6.58
CA GLY A 238 16.51 18.17 -6.44
C GLY A 238 17.94 17.76 -6.10
N ILE A 239 18.13 16.86 -5.12
CA ILE A 239 19.44 16.33 -4.74
C ILE A 239 20.08 15.57 -5.91
N ALA A 240 19.33 14.71 -6.60
CA ALA A 240 19.81 13.96 -7.75
C ALA A 240 20.27 14.89 -8.90
N ILE A 241 19.50 15.94 -9.20
CA ILE A 241 19.84 16.93 -10.22
C ILE A 241 21.09 17.72 -9.81
N ILE A 242 21.14 18.26 -8.58
CA ILE A 242 22.27 19.08 -8.11
C ILE A 242 23.55 18.24 -8.06
N THR A 243 23.49 17.03 -7.52
CA THR A 243 24.65 16.13 -7.46
C THR A 243 25.08 15.67 -8.86
N GLY A 244 24.13 15.39 -9.76
CA GLY A 244 24.43 15.07 -11.16
C GLY A 244 25.14 16.22 -11.89
N ILE A 245 24.64 17.45 -11.74
CA ILE A 245 25.28 18.68 -12.27
C ILE A 245 26.68 18.83 -11.66
N GLY A 246 26.83 18.63 -10.36
CA GLY A 246 28.11 18.65 -9.66
C GLY A 246 29.11 17.67 -10.27
N VAL A 247 28.73 16.41 -10.47
CA VAL A 247 29.58 15.38 -11.10
C VAL A 247 29.99 15.77 -12.53
N PHE A 248 29.07 16.37 -13.29
CA PHE A 248 29.31 16.82 -14.66
C PHE A 248 30.34 17.96 -14.72
N PHE A 249 30.17 19.02 -13.91
CA PHE A 249 31.02 20.22 -13.95
C PHE A 249 32.35 20.07 -13.18
N LEU A 250 32.40 19.29 -12.10
CA LEU A 250 33.62 19.09 -11.30
C LEU A 250 34.59 18.06 -11.92
N SER A 251 34.13 17.28 -12.89
CA SER A 251 34.98 16.31 -13.59
C SER A 251 36.03 16.99 -14.48
N LYS A 252 37.22 16.38 -14.59
CA LYS A 252 38.34 16.91 -15.40
C LYS A 252 37.94 17.25 -16.84
N THR A 253 37.05 16.46 -17.43
CA THR A 253 36.44 16.70 -18.74
C THR A 253 34.95 16.35 -18.66
N ARG A 254 34.11 17.09 -19.41
CA ARG A 254 32.65 16.89 -19.44
C ARG A 254 32.28 15.44 -19.80
N LEU A 255 32.99 14.84 -20.75
CA LEU A 255 32.79 13.45 -21.17
C LEU A 255 33.11 12.43 -20.06
N ARG A 256 34.15 12.68 -19.26
CA ARG A 256 34.46 11.82 -18.11
C ARG A 256 33.40 11.96 -17.01
N GLY A 257 32.84 13.16 -16.82
CA GLY A 257 31.70 13.37 -15.92
C GLY A 257 30.46 12.61 -16.37
N LEU A 258 30.11 12.73 -17.65
CA LEU A 258 28.99 11.99 -18.24
C LEU A 258 29.17 10.47 -18.12
N ARG A 259 30.39 9.94 -18.37
CA ARG A 259 30.69 8.52 -18.20
C ARG A 259 30.47 8.05 -16.76
N LYS A 260 30.85 8.87 -15.76
CA LYS A 260 30.62 8.56 -14.34
C LYS A 260 29.14 8.54 -13.99
N ILE A 261 28.38 9.56 -14.39
CA ILE A 261 26.93 9.62 -14.18
C ILE A 261 26.27 8.38 -14.81
N SER A 262 26.61 8.08 -16.06
CA SER A 262 26.06 6.94 -16.81
C SER A 262 26.39 5.60 -16.14
N GLY A 263 27.63 5.45 -15.64
CA GLY A 263 28.04 4.27 -14.87
C GLY A 263 27.28 4.11 -13.55
N LEU A 264 27.01 5.23 -12.85
CA LEU A 264 26.20 5.21 -11.63
C LEU A 264 24.73 4.91 -11.93
N LEU A 265 24.16 5.45 -13.00
CA LEU A 265 22.79 5.13 -13.44
C LEU A 265 22.65 3.65 -13.76
N LEU A 266 23.62 3.07 -14.49
CA LEU A 266 23.65 1.65 -14.79
C LEU A 266 23.76 0.79 -13.52
N ALA A 267 24.67 1.14 -12.60
CA ALA A 267 24.84 0.42 -11.34
C ALA A 267 23.58 0.46 -10.47
N ASN A 268 22.94 1.62 -10.32
CA ASN A 268 21.69 1.75 -9.57
C ASN A 268 20.52 1.06 -10.26
N GLY A 269 20.45 1.12 -11.59
CA GLY A 269 19.45 0.38 -12.34
C GLY A 269 19.55 -1.13 -12.09
N ILE A 270 20.75 -1.70 -12.14
CA ILE A 270 20.96 -3.12 -11.82
C ILE A 270 20.58 -3.42 -10.36
N LEU A 271 21.00 -2.58 -9.41
CA LEU A 271 20.66 -2.74 -7.99
C LEU A 271 19.15 -2.72 -7.75
N LEU A 272 18.42 -1.78 -8.36
CA LEU A 272 16.97 -1.68 -8.24
C LEU A 272 16.25 -2.87 -8.89
N VAL A 273 16.77 -3.45 -9.98
CA VAL A 273 16.23 -4.71 -10.53
C VAL A 273 16.38 -5.84 -9.52
N ILE A 274 17.55 -5.98 -8.89
CA ILE A 274 17.77 -7.00 -7.86
C ILE A 274 16.81 -6.79 -6.69
N LEU A 275 16.63 -5.55 -6.24
CA LEU A 275 15.68 -5.23 -5.17
C LEU A 275 14.24 -5.54 -5.57
N ALA A 276 13.80 -5.20 -6.78
CA ALA A 276 12.45 -5.50 -7.26
C ALA A 276 12.18 -7.01 -7.35
N VAL A 277 13.16 -7.79 -7.84
CA VAL A 277 13.06 -9.26 -7.84
C VAL A 277 13.06 -9.81 -6.42
N GLY A 278 13.89 -9.26 -5.54
CA GLY A 278 13.95 -9.62 -4.13
C GLY A 278 12.64 -9.35 -3.39
N THR A 279 12.01 -8.20 -3.61
CA THR A 279 10.69 -7.87 -3.03
C THR A 279 9.60 -8.79 -3.56
N GLN A 280 9.65 -9.14 -4.85
CA GLN A 280 8.69 -10.08 -5.44
C GLN A 280 8.88 -11.50 -4.86
N ALA A 281 10.12 -11.98 -4.73
CA ALA A 281 10.43 -13.27 -4.13
C ALA A 281 10.05 -13.32 -2.65
N LEU A 282 10.29 -12.23 -1.92
CA LEU A 282 9.89 -12.08 -0.52
C LEU A 282 8.36 -12.10 -0.39
N ALA A 283 7.63 -11.39 -1.27
CA ALA A 283 6.17 -11.40 -1.29
C ALA A 283 5.62 -12.82 -1.48
N THR A 284 6.18 -13.59 -2.42
CA THR A 284 5.75 -14.98 -2.64
C THR A 284 6.15 -15.93 -1.50
N THR A 285 7.15 -15.57 -0.70
CA THR A 285 7.60 -16.40 0.44
C THR A 285 6.80 -16.10 1.70
N LEU A 286 6.49 -14.82 1.95
CA LEU A 286 5.73 -14.38 3.12
C LEU A 286 4.23 -14.59 2.95
N VAL A 287 3.74 -14.51 1.71
CA VAL A 287 2.33 -14.69 1.37
C VAL A 287 2.23 -15.88 0.43
N PRO A 288 2.11 -17.11 0.96
CA PRO A 288 1.95 -18.29 0.13
C PRO A 288 0.71 -18.16 -0.75
N GLU A 289 0.72 -18.82 -1.90
CA GLU A 289 -0.41 -18.79 -2.82
C GLU A 289 -1.62 -19.44 -2.17
N ALA A 290 -2.55 -18.63 -1.66
CA ALA A 290 -3.83 -19.09 -1.16
C ALA A 290 -4.58 -19.77 -2.31
N ALA A 291 -4.72 -21.09 -2.24
CA ALA A 291 -5.37 -21.87 -3.28
C ALA A 291 -6.87 -21.53 -3.41
N GLN A 292 -7.47 -20.98 -2.36
CA GLN A 292 -8.82 -20.42 -2.30
C GLN A 292 -8.85 -19.32 -1.24
N VAL A 293 -9.61 -18.25 -1.48
CA VAL A 293 -9.83 -17.17 -0.52
C VAL A 293 -11.01 -17.58 0.35
N ASN A 294 -10.74 -18.25 1.48
CA ASN A 294 -11.79 -18.79 2.35
C ASN A 294 -12.00 -17.93 3.61
N GLY A 295 -11.45 -16.71 3.63
CA GLY A 295 -11.61 -15.81 4.76
C GLY A 295 -10.89 -14.47 4.62
N LEU A 296 -10.99 -13.69 5.70
CA LEU A 296 -10.41 -12.36 5.79
C LEU A 296 -8.88 -12.37 5.70
N SER A 297 -8.23 -13.36 6.34
CA SER A 297 -6.77 -13.53 6.28
C SER A 297 -6.30 -13.68 4.85
N ASP A 298 -6.96 -14.55 4.08
CA ASP A 298 -6.57 -14.88 2.71
C ASP A 298 -6.79 -13.68 1.78
N SER A 299 -7.85 -12.90 2.01
CA SER A 299 -8.14 -11.69 1.23
C SER A 299 -7.15 -10.56 1.54
N ALA A 300 -6.76 -10.42 2.81
CA ALA A 300 -5.75 -9.45 3.23
C ALA A 300 -4.36 -9.82 2.68
N GLU A 301 -4.02 -11.11 2.71
CA GLU A 301 -2.83 -11.68 2.10
C GLU A 301 -2.79 -11.42 0.59
N LEU A 302 -3.88 -11.73 -0.13
CA LEU A 302 -4.00 -11.45 -1.56
C LEU A 302 -3.83 -9.95 -1.87
N THR A 303 -4.46 -9.09 -1.08
CA THR A 303 -4.32 -7.62 -1.19
C THR A 303 -2.86 -7.19 -1.03
N ALA A 304 -2.18 -7.67 0.02
CA ALA A 304 -0.78 -7.37 0.26
C ALA A 304 0.11 -7.85 -0.91
N ARG A 305 -0.15 -9.05 -1.43
CA ARG A 305 0.58 -9.60 -2.59
C ARG A 305 0.40 -8.74 -3.84
N ILE A 306 -0.82 -8.28 -4.14
CA ILE A 306 -1.08 -7.42 -5.30
C ILE A 306 -0.34 -6.09 -5.15
N ILE A 307 -0.42 -5.44 -3.97
CA ILE A 307 0.28 -4.17 -3.70
C ILE A 307 1.80 -4.33 -3.88
N VAL A 308 2.41 -5.34 -3.24
CA VAL A 308 3.85 -5.55 -3.32
C VAL A 308 4.29 -5.91 -4.74
N THR A 309 3.49 -6.69 -5.47
CA THR A 309 3.78 -7.04 -6.87
C THR A 309 3.72 -5.82 -7.77
N ALA A 310 2.69 -4.97 -7.63
CA ALA A 310 2.57 -3.73 -8.40
C ALA A 310 3.73 -2.77 -8.11
N TYR A 311 4.09 -2.59 -6.83
CA TYR A 311 5.26 -1.82 -6.42
C TYR A 311 6.55 -2.35 -7.05
N ALA A 312 6.78 -3.67 -7.00
CA ALA A 312 7.95 -4.30 -7.60
C ALA A 312 7.99 -4.13 -9.12
N VAL A 313 6.86 -4.21 -9.83
CA VAL A 313 6.76 -4.00 -11.27
C VAL A 313 7.14 -2.56 -11.65
N LEU A 314 6.64 -1.56 -10.93
CA LEU A 314 6.99 -0.15 -11.17
C LEU A 314 8.47 0.11 -10.89
N LEU A 315 8.98 -0.41 -9.78
CA LEU A 315 10.39 -0.30 -9.42
C LEU A 315 11.29 -0.93 -10.48
N ARG A 316 10.92 -2.13 -10.99
CA ARG A 316 11.61 -2.81 -12.08
C ARG A 316 11.59 -2.00 -13.38
N ASN A 317 10.44 -1.44 -13.76
CA ASN A 317 10.32 -0.63 -14.98
C ASN A 317 11.22 0.61 -14.91
N PHE A 318 11.23 1.31 -13.77
CA PHE A 318 12.13 2.44 -13.53
C PHE A 318 13.60 2.01 -13.59
N ALA A 319 13.94 0.89 -12.96
CA ALA A 319 15.29 0.32 -12.94
C ALA A 319 15.81 -0.06 -14.33
N VAL A 320 14.93 -0.59 -15.19
CA VAL A 320 15.24 -0.90 -16.60
C VAL A 320 15.55 0.37 -17.37
N VAL A 321 14.74 1.43 -17.22
CA VAL A 321 14.99 2.73 -17.86
C VAL A 321 16.35 3.30 -17.43
N LEU A 322 16.66 3.29 -16.14
CA LEU A 322 17.97 3.75 -15.65
C LEU A 322 19.13 2.94 -16.21
N SER A 323 18.97 1.61 -16.29
CA SER A 323 19.98 0.70 -16.84
C SER A 323 20.24 0.96 -18.32
N VAL A 324 19.19 1.13 -19.12
CA VAL A 324 19.29 1.40 -20.57
C VAL A 324 19.94 2.76 -20.82
N VAL A 325 19.49 3.82 -20.12
CA VAL A 325 20.08 5.16 -20.23
C VAL A 325 21.54 5.17 -19.78
N GLY A 326 21.84 4.49 -18.67
CA GLY A 326 23.20 4.33 -18.16
C GLY A 326 24.11 3.61 -19.14
N LEU A 327 23.67 2.49 -19.71
CA LEU A 327 24.43 1.72 -20.70
C LEU A 327 24.70 2.55 -21.97
N ALA A 328 23.67 3.20 -22.51
CA ALA A 328 23.80 4.06 -23.69
C ALA A 328 24.79 5.21 -23.43
N GLY A 329 24.73 5.84 -22.25
CA GLY A 329 25.65 6.90 -21.85
C GLY A 329 27.10 6.42 -21.68
N VAL A 330 27.31 5.21 -21.14
CA VAL A 330 28.65 4.60 -21.03
C VAL A 330 29.23 4.32 -22.43
N ILE A 331 28.43 3.77 -23.35
CA ILE A 331 28.86 3.48 -24.73
C ILE A 331 29.19 4.78 -25.48
N ALA A 332 28.27 5.76 -25.47
CA ALA A 332 28.44 7.04 -26.16
C ALA A 332 29.65 7.81 -25.65
N SER A 333 29.84 7.89 -24.32
CA SER A 333 31.00 8.56 -23.73
C SER A 333 32.31 7.84 -24.03
N SER A 334 32.32 6.50 -24.09
CA SER A 334 33.51 5.72 -24.44
C SER A 334 33.93 5.97 -25.90
N ILE A 335 32.98 6.00 -26.84
CA ILE A 335 33.24 6.34 -28.25
C ILE A 335 33.72 7.79 -28.40
N ALA A 336 33.13 8.73 -27.66
CA ALA A 336 33.55 10.13 -27.72
C ALA A 336 34.97 10.34 -27.17
N ILE A 337 35.34 9.65 -26.09
CA ILE A 337 36.69 9.72 -25.51
C ILE A 337 37.71 9.11 -26.47
N SER A 338 37.42 7.96 -27.09
CA SER A 338 38.35 7.30 -28.02
C SER A 338 38.63 8.12 -29.29
N LYS A 339 37.68 8.97 -29.70
CA LYS A 339 37.87 9.92 -30.81
C LYS A 339 38.71 11.15 -30.44
N LEU A 340 38.71 11.55 -29.16
CA LEU A 340 39.38 12.77 -28.69
C LEU A 340 40.78 12.51 -28.14
N GLU A 341 41.10 11.29 -27.71
CA GLU A 341 42.47 10.96 -27.35
C GLU A 341 43.32 10.95 -28.63
N PRO A 342 44.29 11.89 -28.78
CA PRO A 342 45.17 11.87 -29.93
C PRO A 342 45.84 10.51 -29.94
N LYS A 343 45.77 9.79 -31.08
CA LYS A 343 46.51 8.53 -31.26
C LYS A 343 47.95 8.83 -30.89
N GLN A 344 48.37 8.43 -29.68
CA GLN A 344 49.77 8.59 -29.31
C GLN A 344 50.55 7.88 -30.41
N PRO A 345 51.51 8.55 -31.07
CA PRO A 345 52.30 7.92 -32.09
C PRO A 345 52.81 6.62 -31.48
N LYS A 346 52.44 5.47 -32.09
CA LYS A 346 52.75 4.14 -31.59
C LYS A 346 54.18 4.20 -31.05
N ALA A 347 54.39 3.86 -29.77
CA ALA A 347 55.71 3.91 -29.14
C ALA A 347 56.78 3.17 -29.98
N GLU A 348 56.35 2.27 -30.86
CA GLU A 348 57.12 1.62 -31.91
C GLU A 348 57.84 2.56 -32.90
N ALA A 349 57.25 3.72 -33.25
CA ALA A 349 57.90 4.74 -34.08
C ALA A 349 59.01 5.48 -33.30
N VAL A 350 58.76 5.78 -32.02
CA VAL A 350 59.74 6.42 -31.14
C VAL A 350 60.89 5.47 -30.82
N HIS A 351 60.61 4.17 -30.63
CA HIS A 351 61.65 3.18 -30.38
C HIS A 351 62.47 2.86 -31.64
N LYS A 352 61.88 2.91 -32.85
CA LYS A 352 62.65 2.83 -34.11
C LYS A 352 63.56 4.05 -34.31
N GLN A 353 63.11 5.27 -33.99
CA GLN A 353 63.97 6.46 -34.04
C GLN A 353 65.11 6.40 -33.03
N LEU A 354 64.84 6.05 -31.76
CA LEU A 354 65.88 5.90 -30.74
C LEU A 354 66.91 4.81 -31.07
N LYS A 355 66.52 3.76 -31.82
CA LYS A 355 67.45 2.71 -32.26
C LYS A 355 68.29 3.12 -33.48
N GLN A 356 67.83 4.09 -34.29
CA GLN A 356 68.60 4.64 -35.40
C GLN A 356 69.60 5.71 -34.95
N ASP A 357 69.28 6.49 -33.91
CA ASP A 357 70.16 7.56 -33.40
C ASP A 357 71.31 7.07 -32.49
N HIS A 358 71.50 5.75 -32.32
CA HIS A 358 72.56 5.16 -31.48
C HIS A 358 73.55 4.27 -32.23
N LEU A 359 73.63 4.37 -33.56
CA LEU A 359 74.75 3.78 -34.31
C LEU A 359 75.92 4.78 -34.31
N PRO A 360 77.05 4.48 -33.64
CA PRO A 360 78.21 5.38 -33.63
C PRO A 360 78.77 5.50 -35.04
N ASN A 361 78.83 6.73 -35.56
CA ASN A 361 79.53 7.05 -36.79
C ASN A 361 81.05 6.96 -36.54
N VAL A 362 81.62 5.76 -36.69
CA VAL A 362 83.07 5.53 -36.64
C VAL A 362 83.66 5.98 -37.97
N THR A 363 83.86 7.28 -38.14
CA THR A 363 84.73 7.81 -39.18
C THR A 363 86.18 7.53 -38.80
N ASN A 364 86.75 6.50 -39.41
CA ASN A 364 88.19 6.23 -39.43
C ASN A 364 88.95 7.45 -39.97
N GLN A 365 89.70 8.14 -39.11
CA GLN A 365 90.76 9.04 -39.57
C GLN A 365 92.04 8.23 -39.85
N PRO A 366 92.61 8.31 -41.06
CA PRO A 366 93.91 7.72 -41.35
C PRO A 366 95.03 8.57 -40.75
N ASN A 367 95.79 7.94 -39.87
CA ASN A 367 97.01 8.44 -39.26
C ASN A 367 98.06 8.75 -40.35
N LYS A 368 98.51 10.01 -40.44
CA LYS A 368 99.67 10.41 -41.25
C LYS A 368 100.78 10.90 -40.31
N ILE A 369 101.87 10.14 -40.27
CA ILE A 369 103.16 10.47 -39.66
C ILE A 369 104.13 10.85 -40.79
N PRO A 370 104.96 11.87 -40.62
CA PRO A 370 106.41 11.62 -40.65
C PRO A 370 107.11 11.94 -39.33
#